data_AF-A0A956UHU5-F1
#
_entry.id   AF-A0A956UHU5-F1
#
_cell.length_a   1.000
_cell.length_b   1.000
_cell.length_c   1.000
_cell.angle_alpha   90.00
_cell.angle_beta   90.00
_cell.angle_gamma   90.00
#
_symmetry.space_group_name_H-M   'P 1'
#
loop_
_entity.id
_entity.type
_entity.pdbx_description
1 polymer ?
#
loop_
_entity_poly.entity_id
_entity_poly.type
_entity_poly.pdbx_seq_one_letter_code
_entity_poly.pdbx_strand_id
1 'polypeptide(L)'
;MPTSLDLPRPQQLRTLDAERLRRYHEHLCFYAGDQWPGRSRRAERRLTFNYARAFVEKVTGYLLDSASIQVEADDARTLAGRDRARTAERALRTIESANGLAQLDFETEVDCAILGDGAFKVTWDAEASEVRVTAPDVQ
;
A
#
# COMPACT_ATOMS: atom_id res chain seq x y z
N MET A 1 -7.19 21.68 31.72
CA MET A 1 -7.41 21.04 30.41
C MET A 1 -6.44 19.88 30.33
N PRO A 2 -6.90 18.62 30.27
CA PRO A 2 -5.99 17.49 30.13
C PRO A 2 -5.20 17.63 28.83
N THR A 3 -3.90 17.39 28.91
CA THR A 3 -2.97 17.44 27.78
C THR A 3 -3.18 16.20 26.90
N SER A 4 -2.88 16.26 25.61
CA SER A 4 -3.07 15.12 24.68
C SER A 4 -2.39 13.83 25.16
N LEU A 5 -1.35 13.93 25.99
CA LEU A 5 -0.64 12.82 26.62
C LEU A 5 -1.45 12.02 27.68
N ASP A 6 -2.59 12.55 28.16
CA ASP A 6 -3.43 11.92 29.19
C ASP A 6 -4.55 11.02 28.63
N LEU A 7 -4.73 11.00 27.30
CA LEU A 7 -5.74 10.17 26.63
C LEU A 7 -5.18 8.76 26.28
N PRO A 8 -6.02 7.72 26.17
CA PRO A 8 -5.58 6.41 25.69
C PRO A 8 -5.00 6.51 24.26
N ARG A 9 -3.91 5.77 23.99
CA ARG A 9 -3.12 5.84 22.72
C ARG A 9 -3.94 5.92 21.42
N PRO A 10 -5.06 5.17 21.24
CA PRO A 10 -5.87 5.29 20.02
C PRO A 10 -6.42 6.71 19.81
N GLN A 11 -6.81 7.40 20.88
CA GLN A 11 -7.31 8.77 20.81
C GLN A 11 -6.18 9.78 20.57
N GLN A 12 -4.98 9.49 21.08
CA GLN A 12 -3.79 10.32 20.83
C GLN A 12 -3.37 10.28 19.36
N LEU A 13 -3.33 9.08 18.76
CA LEU A 13 -2.95 8.87 17.36
C LEU A 13 -3.85 9.66 16.39
N ARG A 14 -5.15 9.75 16.66
CA ARG A 14 -6.11 10.53 15.83
C ARG A 14 -5.75 12.01 15.72
N THR A 15 -5.18 12.59 16.78
CA THR A 15 -4.73 13.98 16.82
C THR A 15 -3.31 14.19 16.29
N LEU A 16 -2.44 13.17 16.36
CA LEU A 16 -1.06 13.28 15.88
C LEU A 16 -1.00 13.34 14.34
N ASP A 17 -1.87 12.59 13.66
CA ASP A 17 -1.85 12.45 12.20
C ASP A 17 -2.94 13.26 11.48
N ALA A 18 -3.52 14.27 12.13
CA ALA A 18 -4.66 15.02 11.57
C ALA A 18 -4.37 15.64 10.19
N GLU A 19 -3.16 16.19 9.98
CA GLU A 19 -2.77 16.74 8.68
C GLU A 19 -2.62 15.65 7.62
N ARG A 20 -2.05 14.49 7.99
CA ARG A 20 -1.86 13.35 7.10
C ARG A 20 -3.22 12.80 6.64
N LEU A 21 -4.16 12.61 7.57
CA LEU A 21 -5.52 12.17 7.27
C LEU A 21 -6.29 13.18 6.39
N ARG A 22 -6.08 14.49 6.60
CA ARG A 22 -6.66 15.52 5.71
C ARG A 22 -6.14 15.38 4.28
N ARG A 23 -4.83 15.18 4.09
CA ARG A 23 -4.24 14.99 2.76
C ARG A 23 -4.77 13.74 2.06
N TYR A 24 -4.91 12.63 2.79
CA TYR A 24 -5.53 11.41 2.24
C TYR A 24 -6.91 11.66 1.69
N HIS A 25 -7.76 12.34 2.47
CA HIS A 25 -9.10 12.68 2.03
C HIS A 25 -9.06 13.54 0.75
N GLU A 26 -8.20 14.56 0.69
CA GLU A 26 -8.04 15.42 -0.49
C GLU A 26 -7.57 14.63 -1.73
N HIS A 27 -6.59 13.74 -1.57
CA HIS A 27 -6.07 12.91 -2.66
C HIS A 27 -7.10 11.87 -3.13
N LEU A 28 -7.84 11.24 -2.21
CA LEU A 28 -8.92 10.32 -2.55
C LEU A 28 -10.05 11.01 -3.30
N CYS A 29 -10.47 12.20 -2.86
CA CYS A 29 -11.45 13.02 -3.59
C CYS A 29 -10.95 13.34 -5.00
N PHE A 30 -9.70 13.76 -5.14
CA PHE A 30 -9.09 14.07 -6.43
C PHE A 30 -9.06 12.85 -7.37
N TYR A 31 -8.64 11.69 -6.85
CA TYR A 31 -8.59 10.42 -7.58
C TYR A 31 -9.99 9.92 -7.95
N ALA A 32 -10.99 10.12 -7.09
CA ALA A 32 -12.39 9.80 -7.38
C ALA A 32 -13.02 10.74 -8.43
N GLY A 33 -12.35 11.85 -8.78
CA GLY A 33 -12.81 12.82 -9.77
C GLY A 33 -13.56 14.02 -9.18
N ASP A 34 -13.60 14.15 -7.84
CA ASP A 34 -14.07 15.35 -7.16
C ASP A 34 -12.94 16.39 -7.08
N GLN A 35 -12.62 16.95 -8.24
CA GLN A 35 -11.50 17.88 -8.43
C GLN A 35 -11.93 19.35 -8.34
N TRP A 36 -13.23 19.61 -8.20
CA TRP A 36 -13.77 20.96 -8.29
C TRP A 36 -13.79 21.63 -6.92
N PRO A 37 -13.18 22.81 -6.77
CA PRO A 37 -13.23 23.52 -5.50
C PRO A 37 -14.65 24.00 -5.21
N GLY A 38 -15.15 23.68 -4.02
CA GLY A 38 -16.41 24.18 -3.49
C GLY A 38 -17.67 23.56 -4.12
N ARG A 39 -18.83 23.93 -3.55
CA ARG A 39 -20.13 23.39 -3.97
C ARG A 39 -20.49 23.80 -5.39
N SER A 40 -21.12 22.90 -6.13
CA SER A 40 -21.72 23.21 -7.43
C SER A 40 -22.78 24.31 -7.28
N ARG A 41 -22.72 25.31 -8.16
CA ARG A 41 -23.75 26.36 -8.22
C ARG A 41 -24.97 25.87 -9.01
N ARG A 42 -26.13 26.47 -8.73
CA ARG A 42 -27.37 26.13 -9.45
C ARG A 42 -27.17 26.36 -10.96
N ALA A 43 -27.47 25.33 -11.75
CA ALA A 43 -27.30 25.27 -13.21
C ALA A 43 -25.83 25.25 -13.73
N GLU A 44 -24.84 25.04 -12.86
CA GLU A 44 -23.46 24.82 -13.27
C GLU A 44 -23.26 23.37 -13.73
N ARG A 45 -22.90 23.17 -15.00
CA ARG A 45 -22.52 21.86 -15.52
C ARG A 45 -21.00 21.70 -15.40
N ARG A 46 -20.57 20.73 -14.60
CA ARG A 46 -19.16 20.37 -14.43
C ARG A 46 -18.91 19.04 -15.11
N LEU A 47 -17.81 18.95 -15.86
CA LEU A 47 -17.35 17.73 -16.50
C LEU A 47 -15.92 17.48 -16.06
N THR A 48 -15.70 16.38 -15.34
CA THR A 48 -14.36 15.95 -14.95
C THR A 48 -13.88 14.88 -15.92
N PHE A 49 -12.76 15.13 -16.59
CA PHE A 49 -12.02 14.10 -17.29
C PHE A 49 -10.95 13.56 -16.35
N ASN A 50 -11.21 12.41 -15.75
CA ASN A 50 -10.36 11.86 -14.69
C ASN A 50 -9.10 11.17 -15.25
N TYR A 51 -8.21 11.97 -15.83
CA TYR A 51 -6.92 11.48 -16.32
C TYR A 51 -5.99 11.01 -15.20
N ALA A 52 -6.13 11.57 -14.00
CA ALA A 52 -5.34 11.18 -12.85
C ALA A 52 -5.51 9.68 -12.55
N ARG A 53 -6.76 9.21 -12.48
CA ARG A 53 -7.05 7.79 -12.29
C ARG A 53 -6.44 6.90 -13.37
N ALA A 54 -6.69 7.24 -14.64
CA ALA A 54 -6.16 6.48 -15.76
C ALA A 54 -4.62 6.45 -15.78
N PHE A 55 -3.98 7.56 -15.42
CA PHE A 55 -2.53 7.65 -15.35
C PHE A 55 -1.96 6.81 -14.22
N VAL A 56 -2.52 6.89 -13.01
CA VAL A 56 -2.10 6.07 -11.86
C VAL A 56 -2.21 4.59 -12.19
N GLU A 57 -3.39 4.13 -12.63
CA GLU A 57 -3.61 2.71 -12.97
C GLU A 57 -2.62 2.23 -14.05
N LYS A 58 -2.33 3.07 -15.06
CA LYS A 58 -1.42 2.72 -16.15
C LYS A 58 0.03 2.67 -15.70
N VAL A 59 0.49 3.64 -14.90
CA VAL A 59 1.86 3.69 -14.40
C VAL A 59 2.11 2.55 -13.42
N THR A 60 1.18 2.31 -12.49
CA THR A 60 1.25 1.19 -11.54
C THR A 60 1.34 -0.15 -12.27
N GLY A 61 0.50 -0.35 -13.31
CA GLY A 61 0.58 -1.55 -14.14
C GLY A 61 1.93 -1.75 -14.80
N TYR A 62 2.53 -0.69 -15.36
CA TYR A 62 3.87 -0.78 -15.96
C TYR A 62 4.98 -1.03 -14.93
N LEU A 63 4.88 -0.42 -13.76
CA LEU A 63 5.89 -0.55 -12.71
C LEU A 63 5.95 -2.00 -12.20
N LEU A 64 4.79 -2.64 -12.04
CA LEU A 64 4.69 -3.98 -11.46
C LEU A 64 4.85 -5.11 -12.48
N ASP A 65 4.61 -4.88 -13.78
CA ASP A 65 4.75 -5.91 -14.84
C ASP A 65 6.14 -6.57 -14.88
N SER A 66 7.18 -5.88 -14.41
CA SER A 66 8.56 -6.40 -14.35
C SER A 66 9.11 -6.61 -12.93
N ALA A 67 8.28 -6.43 -11.90
CA ALA A 67 8.74 -6.56 -10.53
C ALA A 67 9.05 -8.04 -10.22
N SER A 68 10.23 -8.31 -9.66
CA SER A 68 10.59 -9.66 -9.20
C SER A 68 11.52 -9.60 -8.01
N ILE A 69 11.38 -10.57 -7.11
CA ILE A 69 12.22 -10.70 -5.92
C ILE A 69 13.46 -11.50 -6.30
N GLN A 70 14.63 -10.96 -5.97
CA GLN A 70 15.92 -11.65 -6.08
C GLN A 70 16.59 -11.66 -4.71
N VAL A 71 17.09 -12.83 -4.29
CA VAL A 71 17.78 -12.99 -3.01
C VAL A 71 19.25 -13.21 -3.28
N GLU A 72 20.10 -12.35 -2.71
CA GLU A 72 21.54 -12.50 -2.74
C GLU A 72 22.06 -12.81 -1.33
N ALA A 73 23.00 -13.74 -1.24
CA ALA A 73 23.68 -14.04 0.01
C ALA A 73 24.99 -13.27 0.09
N ASP A 74 25.35 -12.78 1.28
CA ASP A 74 26.63 -12.08 1.52
C ASP A 74 27.85 -12.94 1.12
N ASP A 75 27.74 -14.25 1.25
CA ASP A 75 28.76 -15.25 0.89
C ASP A 75 28.50 -15.93 -0.47
N ALA A 76 27.91 -15.22 -1.43
CA ALA A 76 27.56 -15.72 -2.77
C ALA A 76 28.73 -16.26 -3.61
N ARG A 77 29.99 -16.13 -3.16
CA ARG A 77 31.14 -16.80 -3.80
C ARG A 77 31.22 -18.28 -3.46
N THR A 78 30.63 -18.70 -2.34
CA THR A 78 30.58 -20.09 -1.91
C THR A 78 29.38 -20.80 -2.53
N LEU A 79 29.49 -22.11 -2.75
CA LEU A 79 28.36 -22.92 -3.21
C LEU A 79 27.23 -22.92 -2.18
N ALA A 80 27.57 -23.09 -0.90
CA ALA A 80 26.60 -23.09 0.20
C ALA A 80 25.82 -21.76 0.31
N GLY A 81 26.47 -20.61 0.14
CA GLY A 81 25.81 -19.31 0.13
C GLY A 81 24.78 -19.18 -1.00
N ARG A 82 25.17 -19.59 -2.23
CA ARG A 82 24.26 -19.59 -3.39
C ARG A 82 23.06 -20.52 -3.19
N ASP A 83 23.29 -21.70 -2.62
CA ASP A 83 22.21 -22.66 -2.40
C ASP A 83 21.23 -22.18 -1.32
N ARG A 84 21.71 -21.51 -0.27
CA ARG A 84 20.85 -20.85 0.73
C ARG A 84 20.01 -19.74 0.10
N ALA A 85 20.61 -18.85 -0.68
CA ALA A 85 19.90 -17.77 -1.37
C ALA A 85 18.80 -18.31 -2.29
N ARG A 86 19.10 -19.33 -3.09
CA ARG A 86 18.12 -20.00 -3.96
C ARG A 86 16.98 -20.65 -3.17
N THR A 87 17.29 -21.24 -2.01
CA THR A 87 16.28 -21.85 -1.15
C THR A 87 15.35 -20.78 -0.56
N ALA A 88 15.90 -19.67 -0.09
CA ALA A 88 15.13 -18.53 0.39
C ALA A 88 14.26 -17.91 -0.71
N GLU A 89 14.80 -17.71 -1.91
CA GLU A 89 14.04 -17.16 -3.04
C GLU A 89 12.85 -18.05 -3.42
N ARG A 90 13.02 -19.38 -3.44
CA ARG A 90 11.92 -20.32 -3.67
C ARG A 90 10.85 -20.26 -2.59
N ALA A 91 11.27 -20.13 -1.32
CA ALA A 91 10.34 -19.98 -0.22
C ALA A 91 9.52 -18.68 -0.34
N LEU A 92 10.18 -17.56 -0.68
CA LEU A 92 9.50 -16.28 -0.90
C LEU A 92 8.53 -16.34 -2.09
N ARG A 93 8.89 -16.95 -3.21
CA ARG A 93 7.98 -17.16 -4.35
C ARG A 93 6.75 -18.02 -3.98
N THR A 94 6.93 -18.96 -3.07
CA THR A 94 5.81 -19.77 -2.57
C THR A 94 4.86 -18.92 -1.72
N ILE A 95 5.39 -18.08 -0.83
CA ILE A 95 4.61 -17.13 -0.03
C ILE A 95 3.90 -16.12 -0.93
N GLU A 96 4.58 -15.61 -1.95
CA GLU A 96 4.06 -14.69 -2.95
C GLU A 96 2.81 -15.25 -3.62
N SER A 97 2.92 -16.47 -4.16
CA SER A 97 1.79 -17.15 -4.79
C SER A 97 0.67 -17.49 -3.81
N ALA A 98 1.00 -17.92 -2.58
CA ALA A 98 0.00 -18.33 -1.59
C ALA A 98 -0.82 -17.15 -1.04
N ASN A 99 -0.23 -15.96 -1.00
CA ASN A 99 -0.90 -14.74 -0.52
C ASN A 99 -1.45 -13.88 -1.67
N GLY A 100 -1.23 -14.26 -2.93
CA GLY A 100 -1.65 -13.45 -4.07
C GLY A 100 -0.97 -12.08 -4.11
N LEU A 101 0.32 -12.02 -3.76
CA LEU A 101 1.01 -10.74 -3.57
C LEU A 101 1.05 -9.88 -4.82
N ALA A 102 1.07 -10.45 -6.03
CA ALA A 102 1.00 -9.65 -7.26
C ALA A 102 -0.25 -8.74 -7.32
N GLN A 103 -1.40 -9.21 -6.83
CA GLN A 103 -2.60 -8.40 -6.75
C GLN A 103 -2.50 -7.40 -5.59
N LEU A 104 -2.04 -7.85 -4.43
CA LEU A 104 -1.92 -7.02 -3.24
C LEU A 104 -0.91 -5.86 -3.45
N ASP A 105 0.19 -6.12 -4.15
CA ASP A 105 1.20 -5.13 -4.54
C ASP A 105 0.61 -4.10 -5.50
N PHE A 106 -0.23 -4.53 -6.45
CA PHE A 106 -0.94 -3.61 -7.34
C PHE A 106 -1.88 -2.68 -6.58
N GLU A 107 -2.72 -3.24 -5.70
CA GLU A 107 -3.64 -2.45 -4.89
C GLU A 107 -2.88 -1.48 -3.96
N THR A 108 -1.83 -1.98 -3.30
CA THR A 108 -1.03 -1.17 -2.38
C THR A 108 -0.24 -0.08 -3.12
N GLU A 109 0.25 -0.34 -4.32
CA GLU A 109 0.93 0.68 -5.13
C GLU A 109 -0.04 1.74 -5.66
N VAL A 110 -1.28 1.37 -6.01
CA VAL A 110 -2.33 2.36 -6.32
C VAL A 110 -2.60 3.24 -5.09
N ASP A 111 -2.75 2.64 -3.92
CA ASP A 111 -2.92 3.40 -2.67
C ASP A 111 -1.72 4.32 -2.38
N CYS A 112 -0.50 3.82 -2.58
CA CYS A 112 0.73 4.60 -2.43
C CYS A 112 0.79 5.78 -3.40
N ALA A 113 0.42 5.57 -4.66
CA ALA A 113 0.39 6.63 -5.67
C ALA A 113 -0.66 7.71 -5.37
N ILE A 114 -1.74 7.36 -4.67
CA ILE A 114 -2.80 8.31 -4.29
C ILE A 114 -2.46 9.00 -2.97
N LEU A 115 -2.19 8.24 -1.92
CA LEU A 115 -2.06 8.70 -0.54
C LEU A 115 -0.65 9.21 -0.22
N GLY A 116 0.35 8.74 -0.98
CA GLY A 116 1.77 8.96 -0.74
C GLY A 116 2.40 7.91 0.18
N ASP A 117 1.65 6.88 0.55
CA ASP A 117 2.11 5.77 1.39
C ASP A 117 1.27 4.50 1.19
N GLY A 118 1.90 3.37 1.47
CA GLY A 118 1.26 2.05 1.47
C GLY A 118 1.77 1.23 2.65
N ALA A 119 1.01 0.21 3.04
CA ALA A 119 1.37 -0.66 4.14
C ALA A 119 0.89 -2.08 3.90
N PHE A 120 1.64 -3.03 4.44
CA PHE A 120 1.28 -4.44 4.47
C PHE A 120 1.19 -4.91 5.91
N LYS A 121 0.22 -5.78 6.19
CA LYS A 121 0.10 -6.50 7.45
C LYS A 121 0.65 -7.90 7.25
N VAL A 122 1.81 -8.17 7.84
CA VAL A 122 2.47 -9.48 7.82
C VAL A 122 2.27 -10.16 9.16
N THR A 123 1.73 -11.37 9.14
CA THR A 123 1.43 -12.17 10.33
C THR A 123 1.82 -13.63 10.12
N TRP A 124 2.02 -14.35 11.21
CA TRP A 124 2.23 -15.80 11.19
C TRP A 124 0.94 -16.50 11.61
N ASP A 125 0.42 -17.35 10.74
CA ASP A 125 -0.69 -18.25 11.05
C ASP A 125 -0.13 -19.52 11.68
N ALA A 126 -0.33 -19.67 13.00
CA ALA A 126 0.22 -20.79 13.75
C ALA A 126 -0.47 -22.13 13.43
N GLU A 127 -1.74 -22.11 13.02
CA GLU A 127 -2.48 -23.33 12.67
C GLU A 127 -2.08 -23.83 11.29
N ALA A 128 -2.02 -22.93 10.31
CA ALA A 128 -1.57 -23.26 8.96
C ALA A 128 -0.04 -23.42 8.87
N SER A 129 0.72 -22.92 9.85
CA SER A 129 2.18 -22.80 9.81
C SER A 129 2.68 -22.04 8.58
N GLU A 130 1.99 -20.94 8.26
CA GLU A 130 2.20 -20.15 7.05
C GLU A 130 2.31 -18.65 7.37
N VAL A 131 3.03 -17.92 6.51
CA VAL A 131 3.05 -16.46 6.54
C VAL A 131 1.80 -15.94 5.82
N ARG A 132 1.03 -15.09 6.49
CA ARG A 132 -0.12 -14.37 5.93
C ARG A 132 0.22 -12.90 5.74
N VAL A 133 0.04 -12.42 4.52
CA VAL A 133 0.22 -11.02 4.14
C VAL A 133 -1.11 -10.49 3.65
N THR A 134 -1.56 -9.37 4.21
CA THR A 134 -2.85 -8.76 3.92
C THR A 134 -2.74 -7.24 3.89
N ALA A 135 -3.73 -6.57 3.29
CA ALA A 135 -3.91 -5.14 3.46
C ALA A 135 -4.27 -4.82 4.94
N PRO A 136 -3.92 -3.63 5.44
CA PRO A 136 -4.38 -3.17 6.74
C PRO A 136 -5.92 -3.11 6.79
N ASP A 137 -6.51 -3.50 7.92
CA ASP A 137 -7.96 -3.43 8.10
C ASP A 137 -8.45 -1.96 8.05
N VAL A 138 -9.45 -1.69 7.21
CA VAL A 138 -10.18 -0.41 7.22
C VAL A 138 -11.07 -0.35 8.47
N GLN A 139 -10.76 0.56 9.40
CA GLN A 139 -11.50 0.78 10.65
C GLN A 139 -12.70 1.71 10.47
#